data_AF-A0A935S3V2-F1
#
_entry.id   AF-A0A935S3V2-F1
#
_cell.length_a   1.000
_cell.length_b   1.000
_cell.length_c   1.000
_cell.angle_alpha   90.00
_cell.angle_beta   90.00
_cell.angle_gamma   90.00
#
_symmetry.space_group_name_H-M   'P 1'
#
loop_
_entity.id
_entity.type
_entity.pdbx_description
1 polymer ?
#
loop_
_entity_poly.entity_id
_entity_poly.type
_entity_poly.pdbx_seq_one_letter_code
_entity_poly.pdbx_strand_id
1 'polypeptide(L)' 'MAGKGNEALINYNKALALEPDSESALLNLAGYYVSINNKPKALELVKQILKKNPQNQQAQQGLKQLQNVSL' A
#
# COMPACT_ATOMS: atom_id res chain seq x y z
N MET A 1 21.63 0.70 -4.35
CA MET A 1 20.76 0.12 -5.40
C MET A 1 19.50 0.99 -5.54
N ALA A 2 19.58 2.10 -6.27
CA ALA A 2 18.52 3.12 -6.39
C ALA A 2 17.63 2.92 -7.64
N GLY A 3 17.35 1.67 -8.02
CA GLY A 3 16.66 1.36 -9.28
C GLY A 3 15.18 1.03 -9.12
N LYS A 4 14.83 0.15 -8.18
CA LYS A 4 13.47 -0.45 -8.11
C LYS A 4 12.39 0.47 -7.52
N GLY A 5 12.80 1.52 -6.80
CA GLY A 5 11.85 2.41 -6.13
C GLY A 5 11.12 3.39 -7.06
N ASN A 6 11.80 3.83 -8.11
CA ASN A 6 11.24 4.80 -9.05
C ASN A 6 10.21 4.14 -9.98
N GLU A 7 10.47 2.91 -10.44
CA GLU A 7 9.52 2.18 -11.30
C GLU A 7 8.22 1.84 -10.59
N ALA A 8 8.29 1.46 -9.32
CA ALA A 8 7.11 1.16 -8.53
C ALA A 8 6.20 2.41 -8.47
N LEU A 9 6.74 3.56 -8.07
CA LEU A 9 6.03 4.84 -8.03
C LEU A 9 5.47 5.27 -9.39
N ILE A 10 6.21 5.06 -10.49
CA ILE A 10 5.74 5.36 -11.84
C ILE A 10 4.54 4.47 -12.22
N ASN A 11 4.61 3.17 -11.93
CA ASN A 11 3.51 2.25 -12.19
C ASN A 11 2.29 2.55 -11.32
N TYR A 12 2.48 2.97 -10.06
CA TYR A 12 1.37 3.43 -9.21
C TYR A 12 0.73 4.71 -9.72
N ASN A 13 1.50 5.70 -10.13
CA ASN A 13 0.94 6.94 -10.68
C ASN A 13 0.11 6.68 -11.94
N LYS A 14 0.54 5.75 -12.80
CA LYS A 14 -0.26 5.32 -13.96
C LYS A 14 -1.52 4.58 -13.55
N ALA A 15 -1.43 3.66 -12.60
CA ALA A 15 -2.60 2.92 -12.11
C ALA A 15 -3.63 3.85 -11.45
N LEU A 16 -3.18 4.79 -10.61
CA LEU A 16 -4.05 5.80 -9.97
C LEU A 16 -4.61 6.82 -10.96
N ALA A 17 -3.92 7.08 -12.09
CA ALA A 17 -4.46 7.94 -13.14
C ALA A 17 -5.60 7.28 -13.93
N LEU A 18 -5.61 5.94 -14.00
CA LEU A 18 -6.66 5.17 -14.67
C LEU A 18 -7.80 4.82 -13.72
N GLU A 19 -7.45 4.33 -12.53
CA GLU A 19 -8.37 3.94 -11.47
C GLU A 19 -7.81 4.42 -10.12
N PRO A 20 -8.18 5.65 -9.69
CA PRO A 20 -7.68 6.26 -8.46
C PRO A 20 -7.93 5.43 -7.20
N ASP A 21 -8.88 4.50 -7.29
CA ASP A 21 -9.41 3.72 -6.17
C ASP A 21 -9.18 2.22 -6.33
N SER A 22 -8.32 1.81 -7.26
CA SER A 22 -8.00 0.39 -7.46
C SER A 22 -7.37 -0.18 -6.19
N GLU A 23 -8.10 -1.06 -5.50
CA GLU A 23 -7.64 -1.72 -4.27
C GLU A 23 -6.31 -2.46 -4.50
N SER A 24 -6.18 -3.11 -5.67
CA SER A 24 -4.96 -3.81 -6.09
C SER A 24 -3.78 -2.87 -6.25
N ALA A 25 -3.98 -1.68 -6.83
CA ALA A 25 -2.92 -0.68 -6.97
C ALA A 25 -2.47 -0.14 -5.61
N LEU A 26 -3.43 0.17 -4.74
CA LEU A 26 -3.17 0.64 -3.37
C LEU A 26 -2.46 -0.42 -2.52
N LEU A 27 -2.83 -1.71 -2.65
CA LEU A 27 -2.19 -2.83 -1.94
C LEU A 27 -0.75 -3.01 -2.39
N ASN A 28 -0.53 -2.99 -3.71
CA ASN A 28 0.81 -3.06 -4.26
C ASN A 28 1.65 -1.88 -3.74
N LEU A 29 1.13 -0.65 -3.74
CA LEU A 29 1.84 0.54 -3.27
C LEU A 29 2.16 0.45 -1.78
N ALA A 30 1.25 -0.08 -0.97
CA ALA A 30 1.51 -0.36 0.43
C ALA A 30 2.67 -1.36 0.59
N GLY A 31 2.68 -2.45 -0.19
CA GLY A 31 3.78 -3.42 -0.21
C GLY A 31 5.13 -2.80 -0.60
N TYR A 32 5.13 -1.89 -1.57
CA TYR A 32 6.32 -1.12 -1.93
C TYR A 32 6.82 -0.27 -0.74
N TYR A 33 5.94 0.49 -0.08
CA TYR A 33 6.31 1.28 1.08
C TYR A 33 6.82 0.43 2.26
N VAL A 34 6.29 -0.78 2.44
CA VAL A 34 6.86 -1.76 3.38
C VAL A 34 8.30 -2.13 2.99
N SER A 35 8.55 -2.41 1.70
CA SER A 35 9.88 -2.81 1.21
C SER A 35 10.97 -1.75 1.41
N ILE A 36 10.60 -0.47 1.39
CA ILE A 36 11.51 0.65 1.66
C ILE A 36 11.45 1.13 3.12
N ASN A 37 10.90 0.30 4.01
CA ASN A 37 10.74 0.53 5.44
C ASN A 37 9.91 1.80 5.82
N ASN A 38 9.13 2.33 4.88
CA ASN A 38 8.20 3.42 5.13
C ASN A 38 6.84 2.87 5.58
N LYS A 39 6.83 2.26 6.77
CA LYS A 39 5.62 1.69 7.38
C LYS A 39 4.47 2.72 7.57
N PRO A 40 4.73 4.00 7.92
CA PRO A 40 3.67 5.00 8.05
C PRO A 40 2.86 5.16 6.75
N LYS A 41 3.52 5.22 5.60
CA LYS A 41 2.83 5.40 4.31
C LYS A 41 2.09 4.14 3.88
N ALA A 42 2.66 2.96 4.12
CA ALA A 42 1.96 1.70 3.90
C ALA A 42 0.68 1.60 4.74
N LEU A 43 0.72 2.05 5.99
CA LEU A 43 -0.42 2.04 6.89
C LEU A 43 -1.55 2.96 6.41
N GLU A 44 -1.20 4.13 5.90
CA GLU A 44 -2.17 5.08 5.31
C GLU A 44 -2.94 4.44 4.15
N LEU A 45 -2.23 3.80 3.22
CA LEU A 45 -2.81 3.19 2.02
C LEU A 45 -3.73 2.01 2.35
N VAL A 46 -3.28 1.14 3.25
CA VAL A 46 -4.10 0.01 3.72
C VAL A 46 -5.38 0.49 4.41
N LYS A 47 -5.30 1.56 5.20
CA LYS A 47 -6.49 2.18 5.82
C LYS A 47 -7.43 2.78 4.78
N GLN A 48 -6.91 3.37 3.69
CA GLN A 48 -7.75 3.88 2.60
C GLN A 48 -8.54 2.75 1.93
N ILE A 49 -7.91 1.61 1.66
CA ILE A 49 -8.60 0.42 1.11
C ILE A 49 -9.71 -0.02 2.06
N LEU A 50 -9.40 -0.19 3.35
CA LEU A 50 -10.38 -0.66 4.34
C LEU A 50 -11.53 0.32 4.59
N LYS A 51 -11.32 1.62 4.34
CA LYS A 51 -12.40 2.61 4.41
C LYS A 51 -13.43 2.41 3.29
N LYS A 52 -13.01 1.92 2.11
CA LYS A 52 -13.89 1.66 0.97
C LYS A 52 -14.44 0.23 0.98
N ASN A 53 -13.56 -0.73 1.28
CA ASN A 53 -13.88 -2.14 1.38
C ASN A 53 -13.34 -2.70 2.70
N PRO A 54 -14.14 -2.63 3.77
CA PRO A 54 -13.76 -3.18 5.07
C PRO A 54 -13.51 -4.68 5.05
N GLN A 55 -14.00 -5.41 4.05
CA GLN A 55 -13.86 -6.86 3.91
C GLN A 55 -12.62 -7.29 3.12
N ASN A 56 -11.83 -6.35 2.60
CA ASN A 56 -10.60 -6.68 1.88
C ASN A 56 -9.60 -7.40 2.80
N GLN A 57 -9.49 -8.72 2.61
CA GLN A 57 -8.67 -9.62 3.44
C GLN A 57 -7.18 -9.22 3.42
N GLN A 58 -6.65 -8.85 2.25
CA GLN A 58 -5.25 -8.47 2.09
C GLN A 58 -4.93 -7.18 2.84
N ALA A 59 -5.83 -6.20 2.79
CA ALA A 59 -5.69 -4.95 3.52
C ALA A 59 -5.80 -5.19 5.03
N GLN A 60 -6.73 -6.03 5.50
CA GLN A 60 -6.81 -6.40 6.91
C GLN A 60 -5.52 -7.08 7.41
N GLN A 61 -4.94 -7.99 6.61
CA GLN A 61 -3.66 -8.62 6.93
C GLN A 61 -2.51 -7.62 6.96
N GLY A 62 -2.42 -6.74 5.96
CA GLY A 62 -1.42 -5.68 5.91
C GLY A 62 -1.52 -4.75 7.13
N LEU A 63 -2.73 -4.41 7.57
CA LEU A 63 -2.96 -3.57 8.74
C LEU A 63 -2.43 -4.24 10.02
N LYS A 64 -2.74 -5.52 10.22
CA LYS A 64 -2.24 -6.30 11.37
C LYS A 64 -0.71 -6.38 11.37
N GLN A 65 -0.09 -6.69 10.23
CA GLN A 65 1.38 -6.74 10.12
C GLN A 65 2.03 -5.40 10.44
N LEU A 66 1.42 -4.29 10.01
CA LEU A 66 1.94 -2.94 10.23
C LEU A 66 1.73 -2.45 11.66
N GLN A 67 0.68 -2.91 12.36
CA GLN A 67 0.36 -2.54 13.74
C GLN A 67 1.08 -3.41 14.78
N ASN A 68 1.45 -4.65 14.44
CA ASN A 68 2.13 -5.58 15.34
C ASN A 68 3.60 -5.21 15.67
N VAL A 69 4.06 -3.99 15.33
CA VAL A 69 5.42 -3.50 15.61
C VAL A 69 5.41 -2.43 16.73
N SER A 70 4.38 -2.41 17.57
CA SER A 70 4.33 -1.59 18.78
C SER A 70 4.40 -2.49 20.02
N LEU A 71 5.61 -2.95 20.34
CA LEU A 71 6.05 -3.33 21.68
C LEU A 71 7.51 -2.90 21.84
#